data_AF-A0A923NKF5-F1
#
_entry.id   AF-A0A923NKF5-F1
#
_cell.length_a   1.000
_cell.length_b   1.000
_cell.length_c   1.000
_cell.angle_alpha   90.00
_cell.angle_beta   90.00
_cell.angle_gamma   90.00
#
_symmetry.space_group_name_H-M   'P 1'
#
loop_
_entity.id
_entity.type
_entity.pdbx_description
1 polymer ?
#
loop_
_entity_poly.entity_id
_entity_poly.type
_entity_poly.pdbx_seq_one_letter_code
_entity_poly.pdbx_strand_id
1 'polypeptide(L)'
;MEEVRMEQTLEDRIWDQICQDVWERLNHNPKYQDVLVEKERLLDRYENVTHILEYTSSGELRLSEQEQEALKSLLRLEDKCQEIEQREIYKEGFRHCYFLLKEIERSG
;
A
#
# COMPACT_ATOMS: atom_id res chain seq x y z
N MET A 1 -20.16 -31.86 5.71
CA MET A 1 -19.61 -30.50 5.76
C MET A 1 -20.06 -29.82 4.50
N GLU A 2 -21.13 -29.04 4.58
CA GLU A 2 -21.54 -28.16 3.48
C GLU A 2 -20.59 -26.97 3.47
N GLU A 3 -19.81 -26.83 2.41
CA GLU A 3 -19.08 -25.60 2.12
C GLU A 3 -20.10 -24.49 1.85
N VAL A 4 -20.29 -23.59 2.81
CA VAL A 4 -21.03 -22.35 2.59
C VAL A 4 -20.18 -21.50 1.63
N ARG A 5 -20.48 -21.57 0.32
CA ARG A 5 -20.01 -20.55 -0.63
C ARG A 5 -20.70 -19.24 -0.26
N MET A 6 -19.97 -18.32 0.37
CA MET A 6 -20.43 -16.93 0.47
C MET A 6 -20.50 -16.36 -0.96
N GLU A 7 -21.70 -16.06 -1.42
CA GLU A 7 -21.88 -15.27 -2.64
C GLU A 7 -21.34 -13.86 -2.37
N GLN A 8 -20.34 -13.44 -3.14
CA GLN A 8 -19.83 -12.07 -3.09
C GLN A 8 -20.92 -11.10 -3.51
N THR A 9 -21.08 -10.01 -2.76
CA THR A 9 -22.03 -8.95 -3.11
C THR A 9 -21.53 -8.16 -4.32
N LEU A 10 -22.42 -7.40 -4.96
CA LEU A 10 -22.01 -6.47 -6.04
C LEU A 10 -21.00 -5.43 -5.54
N GLU A 11 -21.16 -4.97 -4.29
CA GLU A 11 -20.24 -4.03 -3.65
C GLU A 11 -18.85 -4.63 -3.50
N ASP A 12 -18.75 -5.89 -3.06
CA ASP A 12 -17.47 -6.59 -2.94
C ASP A 12 -16.76 -6.69 -4.30
N ARG A 13 -17.50 -7.00 -5.37
CA ARG A 13 -16.92 -7.13 -6.72
C ARG A 13 -16.44 -5.79 -7.28
N ILE A 14 -17.17 -4.70 -6.99
CA ILE A 14 -16.75 -3.34 -7.38
C ILE A 14 -15.51 -2.94 -6.61
N TRP A 15 -15.48 -3.24 -5.31
CA TRP A 15 -14.32 -2.96 -4.46
C TRP A 15 -13.08 -3.72 -4.93
N ASP A 16 -13.21 -5.03 -5.20
CA ASP A 16 -12.13 -5.86 -5.74
C ASP A 16 -11.57 -5.29 -7.05
N GLN A 17 -12.44 -4.83 -7.95
CA GLN A 17 -12.02 -4.20 -9.20
C GLN A 17 -11.25 -2.89 -8.97
N ILE A 18 -11.73 -2.03 -8.06
CA ILE A 18 -11.03 -0.78 -7.70
C ILE A 18 -9.66 -1.11 -7.11
N CYS A 19 -9.57 -2.09 -6.22
CA CYS A 19 -8.30 -2.53 -5.65
C CYS A 19 -7.33 -3.03 -6.73
N GLN A 20 -7.82 -3.82 -7.69
CA GLN A 20 -7.00 -4.30 -8.81
C GLN A 20 -6.48 -3.14 -9.67
N ASP A 21 -7.35 -2.21 -10.06
CA ASP A 21 -6.99 -1.05 -10.90
C ASP A 21 -5.96 -0.15 -10.19
N VAL A 22 -6.14 0.08 -8.89
CA VAL A 22 -5.19 0.84 -8.06
C VAL A 22 -3.85 0.13 -7.99
N TRP A 23 -3.84 -1.18 -7.77
CA TRP A 23 -2.61 -1.97 -7.70
C TRP A 23 -1.84 -1.94 -9.03
N GLU A 24 -2.53 -2.09 -10.15
CA GLU A 24 -1.91 -1.97 -11.48
C GLU A 24 -1.30 -0.59 -11.70
N ARG A 25 -1.99 0.50 -11.31
CA ARG A 25 -1.45 1.85 -11.42
C ARG A 25 -0.23 2.07 -10.54
N LEU A 26 -0.24 1.56 -9.31
CA LEU A 26 0.89 1.66 -8.39
C LEU A 26 2.11 0.93 -8.93
N ASN A 27 1.94 -0.25 -9.50
CA ASN A 27 3.03 -1.00 -10.13
C ASN A 27 3.69 -0.26 -11.29
N HIS A 28 2.91 0.53 -12.03
CA HIS A 28 3.42 1.34 -13.13
C HIS A 28 3.80 2.77 -12.71
N ASN A 29 3.68 3.13 -11.43
CA ASN A 29 4.03 4.46 -10.94
C ASN A 29 5.54 4.54 -10.63
N PRO A 30 6.34 5.29 -11.40
CA PRO A 30 7.79 5.32 -11.22
C PRO A 30 8.21 5.81 -9.84
N LYS A 31 7.48 6.78 -9.27
CA LYS A 31 7.78 7.31 -7.94
C LYS A 31 7.53 6.28 -6.85
N TYR A 32 6.49 5.47 -7.01
CA TYR A 32 6.21 4.39 -6.07
C TYR A 32 7.30 3.33 -6.14
N GLN A 33 7.70 2.92 -7.35
CA GLN A 33 8.79 1.97 -7.57
C GLN A 33 10.12 2.48 -7.00
N ASP A 34 10.45 3.76 -7.20
CA ASP A 34 11.67 4.38 -6.64
C ASP A 34 11.68 4.32 -5.11
N VAL A 35 10.53 4.56 -4.46
CA VAL A 35 10.40 4.48 -2.99
C VAL A 35 10.58 3.04 -2.52
N LEU A 36 9.98 2.05 -3.21
CA LEU A 36 10.13 0.64 -2.87
C LEU A 36 11.59 0.17 -3.00
N VAL A 37 12.27 0.54 -4.09
CA VAL A 37 13.69 0.20 -4.30
C VAL A 37 14.56 0.80 -3.21
N GLU A 38 14.30 2.03 -2.78
CA GLU A 38 15.07 2.64 -1.70
C GLU A 38 14.79 1.98 -0.34
N LYS A 39 13.55 1.54 -0.08
CA LYS A 39 13.22 0.75 1.11
C LYS A 39 13.98 -0.58 1.13
N GLU A 40 13.95 -1.33 0.04
CA GLU A 40 14.69 -2.60 -0.09
C GLU A 40 16.18 -2.39 0.15
N ARG A 41 16.78 -1.35 -0.46
CA ARG A 41 18.20 -1.02 -0.25
C ARG A 41 18.55 -0.75 1.20
N LEU A 42 17.68 -0.06 1.95
CA LEU A 42 17.92 0.20 3.37
C LEU A 42 17.78 -1.07 4.21
N LEU A 43 16.80 -1.92 3.91
CA LEU A 43 16.59 -3.18 4.61
C LEU A 43 17.73 -4.19 4.34
N ASP A 44 18.20 -4.28 3.09
CA ASP A 44 19.34 -5.12 2.72
C ASP A 44 20.65 -4.66 3.38
N ARG A 45 20.80 -3.35 3.58
CA ARG A 45 22.03 -2.77 4.14
C ARG A 45 22.09 -2.85 5.66
N TYR A 46 20.96 -2.80 6.35
CA TYR A 46 20.89 -2.67 7.81
C TYR A 46 20.08 -3.81 8.43
N GLU A 47 20.69 -4.99 8.53
CA GLU A 47 20.08 -6.22 9.07
C GLU A 47 19.43 -6.03 10.46
N ASN A 48 20.06 -5.26 11.35
CA ASN A 48 19.48 -4.98 12.68
C ASN A 48 18.19 -4.15 12.60
N VAL A 49 18.04 -3.31 11.58
CA VAL A 49 16.82 -2.54 11.35
C VAL A 49 15.70 -3.47 10.89
N THR A 50 16.01 -4.39 9.97
CA THR A 50 15.09 -5.46 9.54
C THR A 50 14.64 -6.31 10.73
N HIS A 51 15.57 -6.72 11.59
CA HIS A 51 15.26 -7.47 12.81
C HIS A 51 14.30 -6.72 13.76
N ILE A 52 14.46 -5.40 13.92
CA ILE A 52 13.55 -4.59 14.74
C ILE A 52 12.14 -4.55 14.14
N LEU A 53 12.04 -4.46 12.82
CA LEU A 53 10.74 -4.40 12.13
C LEU A 53 10.00 -5.75 12.15
N GLU A 54 10.72 -6.86 12.03
CA GLU A 54 10.13 -8.20 11.98
C GLU A 54 9.90 -8.81 13.37
N TYR A 55 10.72 -8.46 14.36
CA TYR A 55 10.68 -9.06 15.68
C TYR A 55 10.56 -7.98 16.77
N THR A 56 9.46 -8.03 17.51
CA THR A 56 9.31 -7.37 18.83
C THR A 56 10.16 -8.11 19.87
N SER A 57 11.45 -8.26 19.60
CA SER A 57 12.33 -9.01 20.49
C SER A 57 12.63 -8.17 21.74
N SER A 58 12.33 -8.76 22.90
CA SER A 58 12.40 -8.20 24.25
C SER A 58 13.84 -7.96 24.76
N GLY A 59 14.80 -7.79 23.86
CA GLY A 59 16.19 -7.45 24.16
C GLY A 59 16.49 -5.99 23.81
N GLU A 60 17.41 -5.35 24.54
CA GLU A 60 17.91 -4.02 24.16
C GLU A 60 18.69 -4.09 22.84
N LEU A 61 17.99 -3.93 21.72
CA LEU A 61 18.62 -3.71 20.41
C LEU A 61 19.21 -2.30 20.39
N ARG A 62 20.53 -2.22 20.49
CA ARG A 62 21.26 -0.96 20.34
C ARG A 62 21.60 -0.74 18.87
N LEU A 63 20.84 0.15 18.23
CA LEU A 63 21.15 0.64 16.90
C LEU A 63 22.31 1.63 16.96
N SER A 64 23.26 1.48 16.03
CA SER A 64 24.24 2.53 15.70
C SER A 64 23.53 3.79 15.18
N GLU A 65 24.22 4.92 15.20
CA GLU A 65 23.66 6.19 14.65
C GLU A 65 23.23 6.04 13.19
N GLN A 66 23.97 5.27 12.39
CA GLN A 66 23.65 5.01 10.99
C GLN A 66 22.37 4.19 10.85
N GLU A 67 22.18 3.16 11.67
CA GLU A 67 20.96 2.34 11.68
C GLU A 67 19.76 3.12 12.22
N GLN A 68 19.94 4.02 13.18
CA GLN A 68 18.88 4.92 13.64
C GLN A 68 18.43 5.87 12.52
N GLU A 69 19.37 6.42 11.75
CA GLU A 69 19.01 7.27 10.61
C GLU A 69 18.39 6.47 9.46
N ALA A 70 18.84 5.22 9.25
CA ALA A 70 18.22 4.30 8.31
C ALA A 70 16.77 3.98 8.71
N LEU A 71 16.51 3.71 9.99
CA LEU A 71 15.15 3.48 10.50
C LEU A 71 14.27 4.72 10.31
N LYS A 72 14.76 5.91 10.63
CA LYS A 72 14.03 7.17 10.37
C LYS A 72 13.74 7.35 8.87
N SER A 73 14.69 7.00 8.02
CA SER A 73 14.53 7.08 6.57
C SER A 73 13.48 6.09 6.08
N LEU A 74 13.47 4.86 6.60
CA LEU A 74 12.44 3.86 6.31
C LEU A 74 11.05 4.33 6.71
N LEU A 75 10.88 4.91 7.91
CA LEU A 75 9.60 5.48 8.34
C LEU A 75 9.12 6.60 7.39
N ARG A 76 10.02 7.50 6.96
CA ARG A 76 9.68 8.53 5.97
C ARG A 76 9.33 7.96 4.59
N LEU A 77 9.95 6.84 4.20
CA LEU A 77 9.62 6.16 2.94
C LEU A 77 8.28 5.43 3.04
N GLU A 78 7.94 4.87 4.21
CA GLU A 78 6.63 4.31 4.50
C GLU A 78 5.52 5.35 4.36
N ASP A 79 5.70 6.52 4.98
CA ASP A 79 4.75 7.63 4.84
C ASP A 79 4.55 8.02 3.37
N LYS A 80 5.64 8.06 2.58
CA LYS A 80 5.58 8.35 1.14
C LYS A 80 4.86 7.27 0.34
N CYS A 81 5.06 5.99 0.66
CA CYS A 81 4.30 4.90 0.04
C CYS A 81 2.80 5.11 0.27
N GLN A 82 2.41 5.33 1.54
CA GLN A 82 1.01 5.54 1.92
C GLN A 82 0.40 6.77 1.24
N GLU A 83 1.12 7.88 1.15
CA GLU A 83 0.65 9.08 0.43
C GLU A 83 0.37 8.79 -1.05
N ILE A 84 1.23 8.01 -1.71
CA ILE A 84 1.05 7.65 -3.12
C ILE A 84 -0.14 6.69 -3.28
N GLU A 85 -0.23 5.67 -2.43
CA GLU A 85 -1.35 4.71 -2.40
C GLU A 85 -2.69 5.41 -2.21
N GLN A 86 -2.82 6.24 -1.17
CA GLN A 86 -4.03 7.00 -0.88
C GLN A 86 -4.43 7.89 -2.05
N ARG A 87 -3.44 8.49 -2.74
CA ARG A 87 -3.70 9.32 -3.92
C ARG A 87 -4.26 8.50 -5.09
N GLU A 88 -3.74 7.31 -5.34
CA GLU A 88 -4.27 6.43 -6.40
C GLU A 88 -5.66 5.88 -6.04
N ILE A 89 -5.87 5.47 -4.79
CA ILE A 89 -7.19 5.07 -4.28
C ILE A 89 -8.21 6.20 -4.49
N TYR A 90 -7.86 7.43 -4.10
CA TYR A 90 -8.74 8.58 -4.26
C TYR A 90 -9.09 8.83 -5.73
N LYS A 91 -8.10 8.77 -6.64
CA LYS A 91 -8.33 8.97 -8.07
C LYS A 91 -9.27 7.92 -8.66
N GLU A 92 -9.05 6.65 -8.34
CA GLU A 92 -9.87 5.57 -8.89
C GLU A 92 -11.28 5.58 -8.28
N GLY A 93 -11.39 5.78 -6.96
CA GLY A 93 -12.68 5.98 -6.30
C GLY A 93 -13.47 7.13 -6.92
N PHE A 94 -12.83 8.28 -7.15
CA PHE A 94 -13.46 9.43 -7.82
C PHE A 94 -13.93 9.09 -9.24
N ARG A 95 -13.11 8.37 -10.01
CA ARG A 95 -13.44 7.93 -11.37
C ARG A 95 -14.66 7.01 -11.39
N HIS A 96 -14.74 6.05 -10.47
CA HIS A 96 -15.90 5.17 -10.33
C HIS A 96 -17.17 5.95 -9.95
N CYS A 97 -17.09 6.85 -8.96
CA CYS A 97 -18.22 7.70 -8.60
C CYS A 97 -18.72 8.53 -9.78
N TYR A 98 -17.81 9.10 -10.58
CA TYR A 98 -18.17 9.87 -11.77
C TYR A 98 -18.94 9.03 -12.80
N PHE A 99 -18.50 7.79 -13.08
CA PHE A 99 -19.20 6.91 -14.02
C PHE A 99 -20.58 6.50 -13.52
N LEU A 100 -20.70 6.13 -12.23
CA LEU A 100 -21.98 5.78 -11.61
C LEU A 100 -22.98 6.95 -11.71
N LEU A 101 -22.54 8.17 -11.41
CA LEU A 101 -23.38 9.37 -11.56
C LEU A 101 -23.86 9.54 -13.01
N LYS A 102 -22.99 9.33 -14.00
CA LYS A 102 -23.36 9.43 -15.43
C LYS A 102 -24.33 8.35 -15.87
N GLU A 103 -24.28 7.15 -15.30
CA GLU A 103 -25.24 6.08 -15.58
C GLU A 103 -26.62 6.39 -14.99
N ILE A 104 -26.66 6.93 -13.77
CA ILE A 104 -27.90 7.40 -13.13
C ILE A 104 -28.54 8.50 -13.98
N GLU A 105 -27.78 9.51 -14.41
CA GLU A 105 -28.26 10.61 -15.27
C GLU A 105 -28.81 10.13 -16.62
N ARG A 106 -28.35 8.99 -17.14
CA ARG A 106 -28.83 8.40 -18.41
C ARG A 106 -30.06 7.53 -18.25
N SER A 107 -30.33 7.07 -17.03
CA SER A 107 -31.40 6.10 -16.73
C SER A 107 -32.66 6.79 -16.18
N GLY A 108 -32.60 8.08 -15.86
CA GLY A 108 -33.73 8.93 -15.45
C GLY A 108 -34.16 9.88 -16.56
#